data_AF-A0AAD7R547-F1
#
_entry.id   AF-A0AAD7R547-F1
#
_cell.length_a   1.000
_cell.length_b   1.000
_cell.length_c   1.000
_cell.angle_alpha   90.00
_cell.angle_beta   90.00
_cell.angle_gamma   90.00
#
_symmetry.space_group_name_H-M   'P 1'
#
loop_
_entity.id
_entity.type
_entity.pdbx_description
1 polymer ?
#
loop_
_entity_poly.entity_id
_entity_poly.type
_entity_poly.pdbx_seq_one_letter_code
_entity_poly.pdbx_strand_id
1 'polypeptide(L)'
;MDEHRGHDTVSAAAERTEKQKQLGATQRKSQQRIQEREKELQDLRQAVDSLTRSAQAAVEDSERIFTELIHSIERRRSELKELIRDQEKAEVSRAERLLEQLEQEIAELRRRDAELEQLSHTEDHIHFLQSCQS
;
A
#
# COMPACT_ATOMS: atom_id res chain seq x y z
N MET A 1 -84.94 -52.07 -3.64
CA MET A 1 -85.36 -50.79 -3.04
C MET A 1 -84.70 -50.74 -1.68
N ASP A 2 -83.43 -50.33 -1.64
CA ASP A 2 -82.71 -50.14 -0.37
C ASP A 2 -82.52 -48.64 -0.19
N GLU A 3 -83.41 -48.07 0.61
CA GLU A 3 -83.49 -46.64 0.89
C GLU A 3 -82.35 -46.23 1.84
N HIS A 4 -81.20 -45.87 1.29
CA HIS A 4 -80.24 -45.01 2.00
C HIS A 4 -80.72 -43.54 1.91
N ARG A 5 -81.82 -43.24 2.61
CA ARG A 5 -82.37 -41.89 2.79
C ARG A 5 -81.49 -41.09 3.73
N GLY A 6 -80.50 -40.40 3.18
CA GLY A 6 -79.72 -39.43 3.96
C GLY A 6 -78.41 -38.98 3.33
N HIS A 7 -78.00 -39.56 2.20
CA HIS A 7 -76.72 -39.24 1.58
C HIS A 7 -76.93 -38.81 0.13
N ASP A 8 -76.42 -37.63 -0.20
CA ASP A 8 -76.42 -37.11 -1.56
C ASP A 8 -75.42 -37.93 -2.39
N THR A 9 -75.90 -38.95 -3.10
CA THR A 9 -75.07 -39.82 -3.93
C THR A 9 -74.85 -39.20 -5.31
N VAL A 10 -73.66 -38.67 -5.52
CA VAL A 10 -73.19 -38.20 -6.85
C VAL A 10 -72.73 -39.38 -7.71
N SER A 11 -72.95 -39.28 -9.03
CA SER A 11 -72.44 -40.29 -9.97
C SER A 11 -70.92 -40.18 -10.11
N ALA A 12 -70.25 -41.33 -10.28
CA ALA A 12 -68.79 -41.37 -10.48
C ALA A 12 -68.32 -40.53 -11.68
N ALA A 13 -69.17 -40.37 -12.72
CA ALA A 13 -68.85 -39.55 -13.88
C ALA A 13 -68.86 -38.04 -13.57
N ALA A 14 -69.82 -37.59 -12.73
CA ALA A 14 -69.89 -36.21 -12.27
C ALA A 14 -68.67 -35.87 -11.39
N GLU A 15 -68.36 -36.73 -10.42
CA GLU A 15 -67.20 -36.57 -9.53
C GLU A 15 -65.87 -36.55 -10.32
N ARG A 16 -65.70 -37.48 -11.28
CA ARG A 16 -64.51 -37.51 -12.15
C ARG A 16 -64.36 -36.21 -12.94
N THR A 17 -65.46 -35.67 -13.48
CA THR A 17 -65.44 -34.43 -14.26
C THR A 17 -64.97 -33.26 -13.40
N GLU A 18 -65.47 -33.15 -12.17
CA GLU A 18 -65.06 -32.11 -11.23
C GLU A 18 -63.59 -32.26 -10.82
N LYS A 19 -63.15 -33.48 -10.47
CA LYS A 19 -61.74 -33.78 -10.17
C LYS A 19 -60.81 -33.47 -11.34
N GLN A 20 -61.25 -33.72 -12.58
CA GLN A 20 -60.46 -33.43 -13.77
C GLN A 20 -60.28 -31.92 -14.00
N LYS A 21 -61.31 -31.10 -13.71
CA LYS A 21 -61.19 -29.64 -13.71
C LYS A 21 -60.21 -29.15 -12.64
N GLN A 22 -60.33 -29.66 -11.41
CA GLN A 22 -59.44 -29.30 -10.30
C GLN A 22 -57.98 -29.69 -10.60
N LEU A 23 -57.76 -30.86 -11.19
CA LEU A 23 -56.42 -31.30 -11.61
C LEU A 23 -55.84 -30.36 -12.67
N GLY A 24 -56.63 -30.00 -13.69
CA GLY A 24 -56.20 -29.05 -14.71
C GLY A 24 -55.86 -27.66 -14.14
N ALA A 25 -56.64 -27.16 -13.18
CA ALA A 25 -56.33 -25.89 -12.50
C ALA A 25 -55.03 -25.98 -11.68
N THR A 26 -54.83 -27.09 -10.96
CA THR A 26 -53.62 -27.35 -10.18
C THR A 26 -52.39 -27.48 -11.07
N GLN A 27 -52.52 -28.13 -12.22
CA GLN A 27 -51.46 -28.27 -13.21
C GLN A 27 -51.03 -26.91 -13.76
N ARG A 28 -51.98 -26.05 -14.16
CA ARG A 28 -51.69 -24.69 -14.64
C ARG A 28 -50.99 -23.84 -13.56
N LYS A 29 -51.48 -23.90 -12.31
CA LYS A 29 -50.84 -23.20 -11.18
C LYS A 29 -49.41 -23.68 -10.96
N SER A 30 -49.15 -24.98 -11.09
CA SER A 30 -47.81 -25.55 -10.97
C SER A 30 -46.89 -25.08 -12.09
N GLN A 31 -47.38 -25.07 -13.34
CA GLN A 31 -46.62 -24.54 -14.49
C GLN A 31 -46.24 -23.07 -14.33
N GLN A 32 -47.18 -22.23 -13.87
CA GLN A 32 -46.91 -20.81 -13.61
C GLN A 32 -45.81 -20.64 -12.54
N ARG A 33 -45.90 -21.37 -11.43
CA ARG A 33 -44.88 -21.33 -10.38
C ARG A 33 -43.52 -21.81 -10.86
N ILE A 34 -43.47 -22.79 -11.77
CA ILE A 34 -42.20 -23.24 -12.36
C ILE A 34 -41.56 -22.11 -13.15
N GLN A 35 -42.32 -21.44 -14.02
CA GLN A 35 -41.81 -20.30 -14.82
C GLN A 35 -41.33 -19.14 -13.93
N GLU A 36 -42.08 -18.81 -12.87
CA GLU A 36 -41.67 -17.81 -11.89
C GLU A 36 -40.34 -18.18 -11.22
N ARG A 37 -40.18 -19.44 -10.81
CA ARG A 37 -38.94 -19.92 -10.17
C ARG A 37 -37.77 -20.02 -11.13
N GLU A 38 -38.00 -20.36 -12.39
CA GLU A 38 -36.96 -20.35 -13.43
C GLU A 38 -36.43 -18.93 -13.65
N LYS A 39 -37.33 -17.93 -13.68
CA LYS A 39 -36.95 -16.52 -13.77
C LYS A 39 -36.17 -16.07 -12.53
N GLU A 40 -36.68 -16.34 -11.32
CA GLU A 40 -35.97 -16.01 -10.07
C GLU A 40 -34.57 -16.65 -10.03
N LEU A 41 -34.44 -17.89 -10.49
CA LEU A 41 -33.16 -18.60 -10.55
C LEU A 41 -32.19 -17.91 -11.52
N GLN A 42 -32.66 -17.45 -12.68
CA GLN A 42 -31.85 -16.71 -13.64
C GLN A 42 -31.39 -15.36 -13.07
N ASP A 43 -32.31 -14.60 -12.48
CA ASP A 43 -32.02 -13.31 -11.85
C ASP A 43 -30.99 -13.46 -10.73
N LEU A 44 -31.13 -14.51 -9.89
CA LEU A 44 -30.19 -14.79 -8.81
C LEU A 44 -28.81 -15.18 -9.32
N ARG A 45 -28.71 -15.99 -10.39
CA ARG A 45 -27.42 -16.31 -11.02
C ARG A 45 -26.71 -15.05 -11.51
N GLN A 46 -27.43 -14.15 -12.17
CA GLN A 46 -26.86 -12.90 -12.64
C GLN A 46 -26.39 -12.01 -11.48
N ALA A 47 -27.15 -11.96 -10.38
CA ALA A 47 -26.77 -11.21 -9.19
C ALA A 47 -25.49 -11.76 -8.54
N VAL A 48 -25.37 -13.08 -8.43
CA VAL A 48 -24.15 -13.75 -7.89
C VAL A 48 -22.94 -13.47 -8.77
N ASP A 49 -23.08 -13.57 -10.09
CA ASP A 49 -21.99 -13.28 -11.02
C ASP A 49 -21.56 -11.81 -10.95
N SER A 50 -22.53 -10.89 -10.83
CA SER A 50 -22.26 -9.46 -10.66
C SER A 50 -21.50 -9.17 -9.37
N LEU A 51 -21.94 -9.76 -8.26
CA LEU A 51 -21.28 -9.62 -6.96
C LEU A 51 -19.84 -10.13 -7.01
N THR A 52 -19.63 -11.30 -7.62
CA THR A 52 -18.31 -11.91 -7.77
C THR A 52 -17.38 -11.02 -8.59
N ARG A 53 -17.85 -10.49 -9.73
CA ARG A 53 -17.08 -9.56 -10.56
C ARG A 53 -16.76 -8.26 -9.82
N SER A 54 -17.73 -7.70 -9.10
CA SER A 54 -17.52 -6.47 -8.32
C SER A 54 -16.50 -6.67 -7.20
N ALA A 55 -16.52 -7.80 -6.51
CA ALA A 55 -15.55 -8.11 -5.47
C ALA A 55 -14.14 -8.25 -6.05
N GLN A 56 -14.00 -8.96 -7.18
CA GLN A 56 -12.72 -9.12 -7.87
C GLN A 56 -12.15 -7.76 -8.33
N ALA A 57 -12.98 -6.92 -8.95
CA ALA A 57 -12.55 -5.58 -9.37
C ALA A 57 -12.08 -4.72 -8.19
N ALA A 58 -12.79 -4.77 -7.05
CA ALA A 58 -12.38 -4.04 -5.85
C ALA A 58 -11.03 -4.54 -5.30
N VAL A 59 -10.76 -5.84 -5.35
CA VAL A 59 -9.46 -6.41 -4.96
C VAL A 59 -8.37 -5.90 -5.91
N GLU A 60 -8.55 -6.04 -7.22
CA GLU A 60 -7.57 -5.61 -8.22
C GLU A 60 -7.23 -4.12 -8.13
N ASP A 61 -8.25 -3.27 -7.96
CA ASP A 61 -8.04 -1.83 -7.76
C ASP A 61 -7.27 -1.54 -6.47
N SER A 62 -7.57 -2.25 -5.38
CA SER A 62 -6.85 -2.08 -4.12
C SER A 62 -5.38 -2.51 -4.24
N GLU A 63 -5.10 -3.64 -4.89
CA GLU A 63 -3.74 -4.14 -5.12
C GLU A 63 -2.93 -3.16 -5.98
N ARG A 64 -3.55 -2.60 -7.03
CA ARG A 64 -2.92 -1.58 -7.87
C ARG A 64 -2.56 -0.34 -7.05
N ILE A 65 -3.49 0.18 -6.26
CA ILE A 65 -3.26 1.37 -5.41
C ILE A 65 -2.12 1.11 -4.40
N PHE A 66 -2.14 -0.04 -3.72
CA PHE A 66 -1.08 -0.37 -2.76
C PHE A 66 0.28 -0.55 -3.44
N THR A 67 0.32 -1.13 -4.64
CA THR A 67 1.54 -1.25 -5.44
C THR A 67 2.13 0.12 -5.79
N GLU A 68 1.29 1.07 -6.23
CA GLU A 68 1.72 2.44 -6.54
C GLU A 68 2.26 3.15 -5.28
N LEU A 69 1.61 2.98 -4.13
CA LEU A 69 2.04 3.55 -2.85
C LEU A 69 3.39 2.97 -2.39
N ILE A 70 3.59 1.66 -2.49
CA ILE A 70 4.85 1.00 -2.14
C ILE A 70 5.99 1.57 -2.99
N HIS A 71 5.81 1.64 -4.31
CA HIS A 71 6.83 2.21 -5.20
C HIS A 71 7.15 3.68 -4.86
N SER A 72 6.15 4.47 -4.50
CA SER A 72 6.35 5.87 -4.07
C SER A 72 7.20 5.96 -2.80
N ILE A 73 6.89 5.13 -1.80
CA ILE A 73 7.64 5.08 -0.53
C ILE A 73 9.08 4.62 -0.77
N GLU A 74 9.30 3.59 -1.59
CA GLU A 74 10.65 3.10 -1.89
C GLU A 74 11.51 4.12 -2.63
N ARG A 75 10.90 4.86 -3.57
CA ARG A 75 11.57 5.98 -4.24
C ARG A 75 11.96 7.05 -3.25
N ARG A 76 11.02 7.50 -2.40
CA ARG A 76 11.27 8.54 -1.39
C ARG A 76 12.34 8.13 -0.38
N ARG A 77 12.35 6.86 0.03
CA ARG A 77 13.39 6.27 0.88
C ARG A 77 14.77 6.38 0.23
N SER A 78 14.85 6.08 -1.06
CA SER A 78 16.11 6.13 -1.81
C SER A 78 16.60 7.57 -1.97
N GLU A 79 15.72 8.51 -2.32
CA GLU A 79 16.03 9.95 -2.40
C GLU A 79 16.58 10.48 -1.07
N LEU A 80 15.90 10.17 0.05
CA LEU A 80 16.32 10.62 1.37
C LEU A 80 17.69 10.04 1.77
N LYS A 81 17.94 8.77 1.44
CA LYS A 81 19.23 8.13 1.71
C LYS A 81 20.38 8.80 0.98
N GLU A 82 20.19 9.13 -0.30
CA GLU A 82 21.22 9.82 -1.08
C GLU A 82 21.45 11.25 -0.56
N LEU A 83 20.38 11.98 -0.21
CA LEU A 83 20.50 13.31 0.40
C LEU A 83 21.35 13.29 1.69
N ILE A 84 21.14 12.30 2.57
CA ILE A 84 21.92 12.15 3.80
C ILE A 84 23.41 11.91 3.48
N ARG A 85 23.71 11.05 2.50
CA ARG A 85 25.09 10.75 2.08
C ARG A 85 25.78 11.94 1.46
N ASP A 86 25.07 12.70 0.63
CA ASP A 86 25.60 13.91 0.01
C ASP A 86 25.91 14.97 1.08
N GLN A 87 25.04 15.13 2.07
CA GLN A 87 25.26 16.03 3.20
C GLN A 87 26.44 15.58 4.07
N GLU A 88 26.51 14.29 4.41
CA GLU A 88 27.64 13.72 5.15
C GLU A 88 28.95 14.00 4.44
N LYS A 89 29.03 13.69 3.14
CA LYS A 89 30.23 13.92 2.33
C LYS A 89 30.61 15.41 2.29
N ALA A 90 29.65 16.30 2.12
CA ALA A 90 29.90 17.74 2.09
C ALA A 90 30.49 18.27 3.40
N GLU A 91 29.93 17.85 4.54
CA GLU A 91 30.41 18.27 5.86
C GLU A 91 31.75 17.62 6.22
N VAL A 92 31.97 16.35 5.88
CA VAL A 92 33.27 15.68 6.06
C VAL A 92 34.34 16.41 5.25
N SER A 93 34.12 16.68 3.97
CA SER A 93 35.08 17.43 3.15
C SER A 93 35.32 18.85 3.67
N ARG A 94 34.33 19.47 4.33
CA ARG A 94 34.53 20.77 4.99
C ARG A 94 35.41 20.64 6.23
N ALA A 95 35.18 19.62 7.05
CA ALA A 95 35.98 19.35 8.24
C ALA A 95 37.43 18.98 7.89
N GLU A 96 37.64 18.16 6.87
CA GLU A 96 38.97 17.78 6.36
C GLU A 96 39.78 19.02 5.94
N ARG A 97 39.17 19.97 5.24
CA ARG A 97 39.84 21.24 4.89
C ARG A 97 40.25 22.06 6.12
N LEU A 98 39.43 22.07 7.17
CA LEU A 98 39.76 22.77 8.41
C LEU A 98 40.90 22.06 9.17
N LEU A 99 40.92 20.73 9.16
CA LEU A 99 42.01 19.94 9.73
C LEU A 99 43.33 20.25 9.02
N GLU A 100 43.34 20.23 7.68
CA GLU A 100 44.53 20.55 6.88
C GLU A 100 45.04 21.97 7.17
N GLN A 101 44.14 22.96 7.28
CA GLN A 101 44.51 24.33 7.65
C GLN A 101 45.16 24.40 9.04
N LEU A 102 44.60 23.71 10.03
CA LEU A 102 45.16 23.69 11.39
C LEU A 102 46.50 22.96 11.45
N GLU A 103 46.65 21.86 10.70
CA GLU A 103 47.93 21.15 10.60
C GLU A 103 49.03 22.04 10.02
N GLN A 104 48.71 22.81 8.98
CA GLN A 104 49.63 23.78 8.39
C GLN A 104 49.97 24.90 9.37
N GLU A 105 48.98 25.48 10.06
CA GLU A 105 49.21 26.53 11.06
C GLU A 105 50.10 26.04 12.21
N ILE A 106 49.85 24.83 12.73
CA ILE A 106 50.70 24.21 13.75
C ILE A 106 52.13 24.02 13.24
N ALA A 107 52.30 23.57 11.99
CA ALA A 107 53.63 23.40 11.40
C ALA A 107 54.39 24.73 11.28
N GLU A 108 53.71 25.81 10.87
CA GLU A 108 54.29 27.15 10.83
C GLU A 108 54.65 27.68 12.21
N LEU A 109 53.76 27.50 13.20
CA LEU A 109 54.01 27.90 14.58
C LEU A 109 55.20 27.16 15.17
N ARG A 110 55.31 25.85 14.96
CA ARG A 110 56.48 25.04 15.38
C ARG A 110 57.77 25.53 14.73
N ARG A 111 57.74 25.92 13.45
CA ARG A 111 58.91 26.48 12.77
C ARG A 111 59.34 27.80 13.41
N ARG A 112 58.39 28.72 13.61
CA ARG A 112 58.66 30.03 14.26
C ARG A 112 59.18 29.85 15.68
N ASP A 113 58.62 28.91 16.45
CA ASP A 113 59.06 28.59 17.80
C ASP A 113 60.52 28.11 17.83
N ALA A 114 60.89 27.20 16.92
CA ALA A 114 62.28 26.74 16.78
C ALA A 114 63.25 27.87 16.36
N GLU A 115 62.82 28.77 15.45
CA GLU A 115 63.61 29.95 15.05
C GLU A 115 63.84 30.89 16.25
N LEU A 116 62.81 31.13 17.07
CA LEU A 116 62.91 31.93 18.30
C LEU A 116 63.81 31.28 19.34
N GLU A 117 63.70 29.96 19.52
CA GLU A 117 64.57 29.20 20.43
C GLU A 117 66.04 29.32 20.00
N GLN A 118 66.34 29.17 18.71
CA GLN A 118 67.70 29.37 18.17
C GLN A 118 68.22 30.79 18.38
N LEU A 119 67.39 31.81 18.13
CA LEU A 119 67.76 33.20 18.35
C LEU A 119 68.06 33.48 19.84
N SER A 120 67.28 32.89 20.76
CA SER A 120 67.48 33.07 22.21
C SER A 120 68.81 32.51 22.73
N HIS A 121 69.39 31.53 22.05
CA HIS A 121 70.69 30.91 22.39
C HIS A 121 71.87 31.51 21.61
N THR A 122 71.65 32.56 20.80
CA THR A 122 72.72 33.20 20.02
C THR A 122 73.61 34.08 20.90
N GLU A 123 74.94 33.92 20.78
CA GLU A 123 75.93 34.77 21.48
C GLU A 123 76.21 36.11 20.75
N ASP A 124 75.79 36.25 19.49
CA ASP A 124 75.90 37.50 18.72
C ASP A 124 74.80 38.50 19.12
N HIS A 125 75.15 39.40 20.03
CA HIS A 125 74.24 40.41 20.56
C HIS A 125 73.75 41.43 19.52
N ILE A 126 74.51 41.69 18.45
CA ILE A 126 74.09 42.62 17.39
C ILE A 126 73.01 41.95 16.54
N HIS A 127 73.25 40.70 16.13
CA HIS A 127 72.27 39.91 15.39
C HIS A 127 70.97 39.75 16.18
N PHE A 128 71.05 39.42 17.47
CA PHE A 128 69.87 39.33 18.36
C PHE A 128 69.03 40.62 18.36
N LEU A 129 69.67 41.77 18.57
CA LEU A 129 68.98 43.07 18.61
C LEU A 129 68.36 43.44 17.25
N GLN A 130 69.03 43.12 16.13
CA GLN A 130 68.48 43.36 14.79
C GLN A 130 67.26 42.48 14.49
N SER A 131 67.32 41.20 14.86
CA SER A 131 66.21 40.27 14.67
C SER A 131 64.99 40.59 15.56
N CYS A 132 65.19 41.18 16.73
CA CYS A 132 64.09 41.60 17.62
C CYS A 132 63.48 42.98 17.30
N GLN A 133 64.07 43.73 16.36
CA GLN A 133 63.57 45.04 15.92
C GLN A 133 62.72 44.97 14.64
N SER A 134 62.61 43.78 14.03
CA SER A 134 61.77 43.50 12.84
C SER A 134 60.42 42.94 13.25
#